data_AF-A0A7W3Z2I1-F1
#
_entry.id   AF-A0A7W3Z2I1-F1
#
_cell.length_a   1.000
_cell.length_b   1.000
_cell.length_c   1.000
_cell.angle_alpha   90.00
_cell.angle_beta   90.00
_cell.angle_gamma   90.00
#
_symmetry.space_group_name_H-M   'P 1'
#
loop_
_entity.id
_entity.type
_entity.pdbx_description
1 polymer ?
#
loop_
_entity_poly.entity_id
_entity_poly.type
_entity_poly.pdbx_seq_one_letter_code
_entity_poly.pdbx_strand_id
1 'polypeptide(L)'
;MTTLKIIQELNEIKLMITKGNQFQKEIFTIKDLMVYTGFSDSTIHKLTSKNLIPHHKPTNGTLFFDRLEIVEWIKQYRVFTDQEVLSQFSKQLKK
;
A
#
# COMPACT_ATOMS: atom_id res chain seq x y z
N MET A 1 -5.32 -37.07 -17.60
CA MET A 1 -5.58 -35.62 -17.49
C MET A 1 -5.68 -35.06 -18.91
N THR A 2 -6.77 -34.35 -19.24
CA THR A 2 -6.94 -33.76 -20.58
C THR A 2 -6.04 -32.53 -20.74
N THR A 3 -5.54 -32.29 -21.95
CA THR A 3 -4.67 -31.15 -22.30
C THR A 3 -5.28 -29.80 -21.88
N LEU A 4 -6.61 -29.68 -21.95
CA LEU A 4 -7.36 -28.51 -21.50
C LEU A 4 -7.14 -28.22 -20.01
N LYS A 5 -7.18 -29.26 -19.17
CA LYS A 5 -7.01 -29.13 -17.72
C LYS A 5 -5.59 -28.65 -17.38
N ILE A 6 -4.59 -29.13 -18.12
CA ILE A 6 -3.18 -28.69 -17.98
C ILE A 6 -3.02 -27.21 -18.34
N ILE A 7 -3.67 -26.74 -19.41
CA ILE A 7 -3.61 -25.32 -19.82
C ILE A 7 -4.28 -24.41 -18.78
N GLN A 8 -5.38 -24.86 -18.18
CA GLN A 8 -6.07 -24.12 -17.11
C GLN A 8 -5.15 -23.95 -15.88
N GLU A 9 -4.55 -25.03 -15.40
CA GLU A 9 -3.61 -25.01 -14.27
C GLU A 9 -2.39 -24.11 -14.56
N LEU A 10 -1.85 -24.15 -15.79
CA LEU A 10 -0.74 -23.28 -16.20
C LEU A 10 -1.13 -21.79 -16.18
N ASN A 11 -2.36 -21.46 -16.59
CA ASN A 11 -2.84 -20.09 -16.56
C ASN A 11 -3.06 -19.59 -15.13
N GLU A 12 -3.57 -20.43 -14.23
CA GLU A 12 -3.70 -20.09 -12.81
C GLU A 12 -2.34 -19.85 -12.16
N ILE A 13 -1.36 -20.71 -12.42
CA ILE A 13 0.01 -20.53 -11.90
C ILE A 13 0.61 -19.23 -12.43
N LYS A 14 0.48 -18.94 -13.73
CA LYS A 14 0.97 -17.69 -14.33
C LYS A 14 0.32 -16.46 -13.66
N LEU A 15 -0.99 -16.52 -13.40
CA LEU A 15 -1.74 -15.46 -12.73
C LEU A 15 -1.26 -15.24 -11.30
N MET A 16 -1.02 -16.31 -10.53
CA MET A 16 -0.52 -16.21 -9.16
C MET A 16 0.88 -15.58 -9.10
N ILE A 17 1.79 -16.00 -9.99
CA ILE A 17 3.16 -15.46 -10.04
C ILE A 17 3.16 -13.97 -10.40
N THR A 18 2.38 -13.58 -11.43
CA THR A 18 2.31 -12.18 -11.86
C THR A 18 1.72 -11.27 -10.79
N LYS A 19 0.68 -11.72 -10.08
CA LYS A 19 0.13 -10.99 -8.93
C LYS A 19 1.11 -10.90 -7.76
N GLY A 20 1.80 -11.98 -7.43
CA GLY A 20 2.76 -12.02 -6.33
C GLY A 20 3.95 -11.07 -6.53
N ASN A 21 4.50 -11.00 -7.74
CA ASN A 21 5.62 -10.11 -8.05
C ASN A 21 5.28 -8.62 -7.94
N GLN A 22 4.00 -8.24 -8.10
CA GLN A 22 3.60 -6.83 -8.03
C GLN A 22 3.81 -6.25 -6.62
N PHE A 23 3.70 -7.07 -5.58
CA PHE A 23 3.88 -6.65 -4.18
C PHE A 23 5.35 -6.62 -3.72
N GLN A 24 6.27 -7.16 -4.53
CA GLN A 24 7.71 -7.16 -4.23
C GLN A 24 8.44 -5.91 -4.72
N LYS A 25 7.80 -5.10 -5.58
CA LYS A 25 8.39 -3.85 -6.07
C LYS A 25 8.73 -2.92 -4.90
N GLU A 26 9.94 -2.39 -4.89
CA GLU A 26 10.39 -1.42 -3.88
C GLU A 26 9.83 -0.03 -4.17
N ILE A 27 9.73 0.32 -5.45
CA ILE A 27 9.20 1.61 -5.91
C ILE A 27 7.86 1.38 -6.61
N PHE A 28 6.85 2.09 -6.16
CA PHE A 28 5.51 2.10 -6.73
C PHE A 28 5.31 3.29 -7.67
N THR A 29 4.63 3.03 -8.78
CA THR A 29 3.95 4.07 -9.57
C THR A 29 2.58 4.37 -8.98
N ILE A 30 1.87 5.38 -9.49
CA ILE A 30 0.47 5.64 -9.11
C ILE A 30 -0.39 4.38 -9.27
N LYS A 31 -0.25 3.63 -10.38
CA LYS A 31 -1.01 2.40 -10.62
C LYS A 31 -0.70 1.32 -9.57
N ASP A 32 0.57 1.14 -9.22
CA ASP A 32 0.96 0.17 -8.18
C ASP A 32 0.39 0.59 -6.82
N LEU A 33 0.44 1.89 -6.49
CA LEU A 33 -0.11 2.43 -5.25
C LEU A 33 -1.64 2.28 -5.17
N MET A 34 -2.36 2.47 -6.28
CA MET A 34 -3.81 2.21 -6.36
C MET A 34 -4.11 0.74 -6.06
N VAL A 35 -3.37 -0.19 -6.67
CA VAL A 35 -3.54 -1.63 -6.44
C VAL A 35 -3.20 -2.00 -5.00
N TYR A 36 -2.19 -1.34 -4.42
CA TYR A 36 -1.73 -1.61 -3.06
C TYR A 36 -2.65 -1.06 -1.97
N THR A 37 -3.10 0.19 -2.10
CA THR A 37 -3.89 0.92 -1.07
C THR A 37 -5.39 0.86 -1.31
N GLY A 38 -5.83 0.54 -2.53
CA GLY A 38 -7.23 0.65 -2.95
C GLY A 38 -7.71 2.08 -3.19
N PHE A 39 -6.83 3.09 -3.08
CA PHE A 39 -7.20 4.48 -3.36
C PHE A 39 -7.43 4.74 -4.84
N SER A 40 -8.35 5.65 -5.14
CA SER A 40 -8.53 6.15 -6.50
C SER A 40 -7.36 7.05 -6.91
N ASP A 41 -7.15 7.14 -8.22
CA ASP A 41 -6.17 8.05 -8.84
C ASP A 41 -6.35 9.50 -8.36
N SER A 42 -7.60 9.98 -8.33
CA SER A 42 -7.96 11.31 -7.81
C SER A 42 -7.60 11.50 -6.33
N THR A 43 -7.73 10.45 -5.50
CA THR A 43 -7.36 10.50 -4.09
C THR A 43 -5.84 10.60 -3.94
N ILE A 44 -5.08 9.81 -4.71
CA ILE A 44 -3.62 9.86 -4.71
C ILE A 44 -3.14 11.24 -5.16
N HIS A 45 -3.69 11.80 -6.25
CA HIS A 45 -3.35 13.15 -6.70
C HIS A 45 -3.70 14.24 -5.67
N LYS A 46 -4.82 14.09 -4.95
CA LYS A 46 -5.18 15.01 -3.86
C LYS A 46 -4.21 14.91 -2.69
N LEU A 47 -3.76 13.70 -2.34
CA LEU A 47 -2.79 13.49 -1.26
C LEU A 47 -1.41 14.04 -1.64
N THR A 48 -0.96 13.81 -2.87
CA THR A 48 0.36 14.25 -3.35
C THR A 48 0.42 15.76 -3.54
N SER A 49 -0.61 16.37 -4.15
CA SER A 49 -0.68 17.83 -4.32
C SER A 49 -0.73 18.60 -2.99
N LYS A 50 -1.24 17.97 -1.93
CA LYS A 50 -1.24 18.53 -0.57
C LYS A 50 -0.01 18.13 0.27
N ASN A 51 0.93 17.40 -0.31
CA ASN A 51 2.10 16.84 0.39
C ASN A 51 1.73 16.00 1.63
N LEU A 52 0.58 15.33 1.61
CA LEU A 52 0.08 14.52 2.73
C LEU A 52 0.62 13.09 2.70
N ILE A 53 1.05 12.61 1.53
CA ILE A 53 1.63 11.28 1.33
C ILE A 53 3.09 11.42 0.86
N PRO A 54 4.04 10.64 1.41
CA PRO A 54 5.43 10.62 0.96
C PRO A 54 5.50 10.26 -0.52
N HIS A 55 6.22 11.04 -1.31
CA HIS A 55 6.37 10.79 -2.75
C HIS A 55 7.65 11.43 -3.28
N HIS A 56 8.13 10.87 -4.39
CA HIS A 56 9.34 11.29 -5.10
C HIS A 56 8.96 11.76 -6.50
N LYS A 57 9.52 12.89 -6.93
CA LYS A 57 9.28 13.50 -8.24
C LYS A 57 10.60 13.88 -8.92
N PRO A 58 11.38 12.90 -9.43
CA PRO A 58 12.67 13.16 -10.07
C PRO A 58 12.53 13.89 -11.42
N THR A 59 11.38 13.78 -12.08
CA THR A 59 11.08 14.46 -13.35
C THR A 59 9.77 15.21 -13.28
N ASN A 60 9.56 16.16 -14.20
CA ASN A 60 8.44 17.09 -14.13
C ASN A 60 7.09 16.50 -14.60
N GLY A 61 6.74 15.29 -14.19
CA GLY A 61 5.46 14.65 -14.55
C GLY A 61 5.16 13.30 -13.92
N THR A 62 6.17 12.54 -13.47
CA THR A 62 5.95 11.19 -12.92
C THR A 62 6.16 11.18 -11.41
N LEU A 63 5.22 10.56 -10.69
CA LEU A 63 5.28 10.34 -9.26
C LEU A 63 5.70 8.90 -8.95
N PHE A 64 6.63 8.78 -8.02
CA PHE A 64 7.11 7.51 -7.48
C PHE A 64 6.92 7.49 -5.97
N PHE A 65 6.71 6.30 -5.42
CA PHE A 65 6.47 6.11 -3.99
C PHE A 65 7.34 4.97 -3.51
N ASP A 66 8.12 5.19 -2.45
CA ASP A 66 8.83 4.09 -1.81
C ASP A 66 7.86 3.25 -0.98
N ARG A 67 7.88 1.93 -1.15
CA ARG A 67 6.96 1.03 -0.47
C ARG A 67 7.10 1.12 1.05
N LEU A 68 8.33 1.17 1.58
CA LEU A 68 8.55 1.19 3.02
C LEU A 68 8.08 2.52 3.62
N GLU A 69 8.36 3.65 2.95
CA GLU A 69 7.85 4.96 3.36
C GLU A 69 6.32 4.99 3.42
N ILE A 70 5.65 4.41 2.41
CA ILE A 70 4.18 4.31 2.40
C ILE A 70 3.66 3.44 3.54
N VAL A 71 4.30 2.30 3.82
CA VAL A 71 3.90 1.41 4.93
C VAL A 71 4.06 2.11 6.27
N GLU A 72 5.17 2.81 6.49
CA GLU A 72 5.41 3.59 7.71
C GLU A 72 4.42 4.74 7.85
N TRP A 73 4.14 5.45 6.76
CA TRP A 73 3.15 6.50 6.71
C TRP A 73 1.76 5.97 7.11
N ILE A 74 1.28 4.85 6.54
CA ILE A 74 -0.02 4.26 6.92
C ILE A 74 -0.06 3.94 8.42
N LYS A 75 1.04 3.40 8.98
CA LYS A 75 1.12 3.08 10.42
C LYS A 75 1.01 4.31 11.32
N GLN A 76 1.46 5.48 10.86
CA GLN A 76 1.36 6.73 11.63
C GLN A 76 -0.09 7.19 11.79
N TYR A 77 -0.97 6.91 10.82
CA TYR A 77 -2.40 7.25 10.89
C TYR A 77 -3.22 6.17 11.62
N ARG A 78 -2.58 5.32 12.42
CA ARG A 78 -3.28 4.35 13.25
C ARG A 78 -4.22 5.08 14.22
N VAL A 79 -5.50 4.75 14.16
CA VAL A 79 -6.49 5.15 15.16
C VAL A 79 -6.40 4.18 16.33
N PHE A 80 -6.16 4.69 17.53
CA PHE A 80 -6.14 3.89 18.75
C PHE A 80 -7.55 3.48 19.14
N THR A 81 -7.67 2.28 19.70
CA THR A 81 -8.94 1.82 20.27
C THR A 81 -9.21 2.52 21.61
N ASP A 82 -10.47 2.64 22.00
CA ASP A 82 -10.85 3.25 23.29
C ASP A 82 -10.14 2.58 24.47
N GLN A 83 -9.96 1.26 24.42
CA GLN A 83 -9.22 0.50 25.44
C GLN A 83 -7.74 0.91 25.53
N GLU A 84 -7.07 1.12 24.41
CA GLU A 84 -5.67 1.55 24.37
C GLU A 84 -5.51 2.97 24.93
N VAL A 85 -6.45 3.86 24.58
CA VAL A 85 -6.51 5.23 25.11
C VAL A 85 -6.69 5.21 26.62
N LEU A 86 -7.69 4.48 27.13
CA LEU A 86 -7.94 4.34 28.57
C LEU A 86 -6.74 3.76 29.33
N SER A 87 -6.06 2.77 28.75
CA SER A 87 -4.85 2.18 29.31
C SER A 87 -3.72 3.21 29.41
N GLN A 88 -3.47 4.01 28.37
CA GLN A 88 -2.47 5.08 28.41
C GLN A 88 -2.80 6.16 29.45
N PHE A 89 -4.04 6.62 29.50
CA PHE A 89 -4.50 7.59 30.49
C PHE A 89 -4.31 7.06 31.92
N SER A 90 -4.71 5.83 32.19
CA SER A 90 -4.56 5.22 33.53
C SER A 90 -3.09 5.06 33.95
N LYS A 91 -2.16 4.87 33.01
CA LYS A 91 -0.72 4.83 33.29
C LYS A 91 -0.15 6.20 33.64
N GLN A 92 -0.64 7.28 33.01
CA GLN A 92 -0.20 8.64 33.30
C GLN A 92 -0.67 9.13 34.67
N LEU A 93 -1.86 8.70 35.13
CA LEU A 93 -2.40 9.05 36.45
C LEU A 93 -1.72 8.33 37.63
N LYS A 94 -0.94 7.27 37.36
CA LYS A 94 -0.18 6.52 38.38
C LYS A 94 1.25 7.05 38.58
N LYS A 95 1.60 8.17 37.96
CA LYS A 95 2.92 8.79 37.98
C LYS A 95 2.86 10.11 38.74
#